data_AF-A0A7Y5LZ62-F1
#
_entry.id   AF-A0A7Y5LZ62-F1
#
_cell.length_a   1.000
_cell.length_b   1.000
_cell.length_c   1.000
_cell.angle_alpha   90.00
_cell.angle_beta   90.00
_cell.angle_gamma   90.00
#
_symmetry.space_group_name_H-M   'P 1'
#
loop_
_entity.id
_entity.type
_entity.pdbx_description
1 polymer ?
#
loop_
_entity_poly.entity_id
_entity_poly.type
_entity_poly.pdbx_seq_one_letter_code
_entity_poly.pdbx_strand_id
1 'polypeptide(L)'
;MIRIQIQLDPATREALRRRAFESGTSASAVAREILERALGVRKGTQARPRRTASELFPFIGIIKDDAENVAEDHDHFLHGDEAVDE
;
A
#
# COMPACT_ATOMS: atom_id res chain seq x y z
N MET A 1 -11.35 -9.11 -8.21
CA MET A 1 -9.87 -9.08 -8.00
C MET A 1 -9.58 -9.97 -6.80
N ILE A 2 -8.72 -10.98 -6.93
CA ILE A 2 -8.38 -11.88 -5.81
C ILE A 2 -7.24 -11.25 -5.03
N ARG A 3 -7.39 -11.12 -3.70
CA ARG A 3 -6.33 -10.65 -2.81
C ARG A 3 -5.61 -11.87 -2.24
N ILE A 4 -4.29 -11.92 -2.44
CA ILE A 4 -3.42 -12.98 -1.92
C ILE A 4 -2.36 -12.32 -1.05
N GLN A 5 -2.08 -12.90 0.10
CA GLN A 5 -0.98 -12.51 0.97
C GLN A 5 0.14 -13.54 0.84
N ILE A 6 1.36 -13.05 0.60
CA ILE A 6 2.56 -13.87 0.52
C ILE A 6 3.56 -13.35 1.56
N GLN A 7 4.18 -14.27 2.29
CA GLN A 7 5.28 -13.93 3.17
C GLN A 7 6.57 -13.93 2.36
N LEU A 8 7.34 -12.85 2.49
CA LEU A 8 8.65 -12.68 1.85
C LEU A 8 9.67 -12.45 2.95
N ASP A 9 10.88 -12.96 2.75
CA ASP A 9 12.01 -12.56 3.59
C ASP A 9 12.29 -11.05 3.41
N PRO A 10 12.92 -10.41 4.41
CA PRO A 10 13.17 -8.96 4.38
C PRO A 10 13.96 -8.49 3.14
N ALA A 11 14.95 -9.27 2.69
CA ALA A 11 15.78 -8.89 1.56
C ALA A 11 14.99 -8.91 0.24
N THR A 12 14.17 -9.95 0.03
CA THR A 12 13.28 -10.05 -1.14
C THR A 12 12.22 -8.95 -1.15
N ARG A 13 11.67 -8.60 0.02
CA ARG A 13 10.72 -7.49 0.15
C ARG A 13 11.35 -6.15 -0.25
N GLU A 14 12.58 -5.90 0.18
CA GLU A 14 13.28 -4.65 -0.13
C GLU A 14 13.64 -4.56 -1.62
N ALA A 15 14.13 -5.66 -2.20
CA ALA A 15 14.39 -5.74 -3.64
C ALA A 15 13.13 -5.47 -4.47
N LEU A 16 11.98 -6.00 -4.05
CA LEU A 16 10.70 -5.75 -4.70
C LEU A 16 10.29 -4.27 -4.62
N ARG A 17 10.42 -3.66 -3.44
CA ARG A 17 10.09 -2.24 -3.22
C ARG A 17 10.96 -1.32 -4.06
N ARG A 18 12.28 -1.54 -4.04
CA ARG A 18 13.23 -0.77 -4.82
C ARG A 18 12.91 -0.84 -6.31
N ARG A 19 12.64 -2.04 -6.83
CA ARG A 19 12.26 -2.19 -8.25
C ARG A 19 10.93 -1.52 -8.59
N ALA A 20 9.95 -1.56 -7.69
CA ALA A 20 8.68 -0.85 -7.86
C ALA A 20 8.90 0.67 -7.93
N PHE A 21 9.75 1.21 -7.04
CA PHE A 21 10.14 2.61 -7.04
C PHE A 21 10.87 3.01 -8.34
N GLU A 22 11.90 2.26 -8.73
CA GLU A 22 12.69 2.52 -9.95
C GLU A 22 11.84 2.48 -11.23
N SER A 23 10.81 1.62 -11.27
CA SER A 23 9.90 1.50 -12.42
C SER A 23 8.70 2.45 -12.37
N GLY A 24 8.51 3.19 -11.28
CA GLY A 24 7.33 4.03 -11.08
C GLY A 24 6.01 3.24 -11.07
N THR A 25 6.04 1.96 -10.67
CA THR A 25 4.85 1.09 -10.62
C THR A 25 4.61 0.56 -9.21
N SER A 26 3.46 -0.08 -8.98
CA SER A 26 3.15 -0.67 -7.68
C SER A 26 3.92 -1.97 -7.46
N ALA A 27 4.26 -2.27 -6.20
CA ALA A 27 4.91 -3.54 -5.84
C ALA A 27 4.10 -4.77 -6.29
N SER A 28 2.76 -4.68 -6.27
CA SER A 28 1.87 -5.73 -6.78
C SER A 28 1.97 -5.94 -8.28
N ALA A 29 2.18 -4.87 -9.06
CA ALA A 29 2.38 -4.97 -10.51
C ALA A 29 3.72 -5.66 -10.83
N VAL A 30 4.78 -5.29 -10.11
CA VAL A 30 6.10 -5.93 -10.25
C VAL A 30 6.05 -7.40 -9.81
N ALA A 31 5.42 -7.69 -8.67
CA ALA A 31 5.27 -9.07 -8.20
C ALA A 31 4.51 -9.94 -9.22
N ARG A 32 3.45 -9.38 -9.81
CA ARG A 32 2.69 -10.04 -10.87
C ARG A 32 3.56 -10.33 -12.09
N GLU A 33 4.30 -9.34 -12.56
CA GLU A 33 5.20 -9.50 -13.71
C GLU A 33 6.24 -10.61 -13.46
N ILE A 34 6.84 -10.64 -12.26
CA ILE A 34 7.81 -11.66 -11.87
C ILE A 34 7.17 -13.05 -11.90
N LEU A 35 5.97 -13.20 -11.31
CA LEU A 35 5.24 -14.46 -11.30
C LEU A 35 4.83 -14.91 -12.70
N GLU A 36 4.35 -14.00 -13.55
CA GLU A 36 3.98 -14.29 -14.94
C GLU A 36 5.18 -14.80 -15.75
N ARG A 37 6.35 -14.17 -15.58
CA ARG A 37 7.60 -14.62 -16.21
C ARG A 37 8.04 -15.98 -15.69
N ALA A 38 8.04 -16.18 -14.37
CA ALA A 38 8.50 -17.42 -13.73
C ALA A 38 7.62 -18.62 -14.08
N LEU A 39 6.31 -18.43 -14.14
CA LEU A 39 5.34 -19.49 -14.45
C LEU A 39 5.16 -19.71 -15.97
N GLY A 40 5.88 -18.95 -16.81
CA GLY A 40 5.73 -19.03 -18.26
C GLY A 40 4.34 -18.63 -18.76
N VAL A 41 3.54 -17.97 -17.92
CA VAL A 41 2.19 -17.50 -18.26
C VAL A 41 2.38 -16.23 -19.07
N ARG A 42 2.67 -16.38 -20.36
CA ARG A 42 2.58 -15.27 -21.30
C ARG A 42 1.15 -14.78 -21.28
N LYS A 43 0.96 -13.53 -20.88
CA LYS A 43 -0.32 -12.83 -21.00
C LYS A 43 -0.66 -12.76 -22.49
N GLY A 44 -1.38 -13.75 -22.99
CA GLY A 44 -2.16 -13.61 -24.20
C GLY A 44 -2.97 -12.33 -24.05
N THR A 45 -2.81 -11.46 -25.03
CA THR A 45 -3.44 -10.16 -25.22
C THR A 45 -4.86 -10.11 -24.62
N GLN A 46 -4.99 -9.69 -23.36
CA GLN A 46 -6.28 -9.31 -22.78
C GLN A 46 -6.19 -7.87 -22.31
N ALA A 47 -6.75 -7.03 -23.18
CA ALA A 47 -7.33 -5.72 -22.97
C ALA A 47 -6.54 -4.80 -22.02
N ARG A 48 -5.84 -3.84 -22.63
CA ARG A 48 -5.61 -2.52 -22.06
C ARG A 48 -6.90 -2.06 -21.36
N PRO A 49 -6.96 -1.92 -20.03
CA PRO A 49 -8.05 -1.18 -19.42
C PRO A 49 -7.94 0.24 -19.96
N ARG A 50 -9.05 0.72 -20.51
CA ARG A 50 -9.21 2.07 -21.06
C ARG A 50 -8.65 3.07 -20.05
N ARG A 51 -7.95 4.09 -20.55
CA ARG A 51 -7.81 5.35 -19.82
C ARG A 51 -9.23 5.86 -19.53
N THR A 52 -9.59 5.85 -18.25
CA THR A 52 -10.57 6.72 -17.59
C THR A 52 -9.84 7.16 -16.33
N ALA A 53 -9.10 8.28 -16.35
CA ALA A 53 -9.61 9.64 -16.18
C ALA A 53 -10.33 9.82 -14.82
N SER A 54 -9.89 10.84 -14.09
CA SER A 54 -10.66 11.65 -13.13
C SER A 54 -10.75 11.31 -11.63
N GLU A 55 -10.02 10.34 -11.07
CA GLU A 55 -10.01 10.14 -9.61
C GLU A 55 -8.58 9.94 -9.08
N LEU A 56 -7.80 11.02 -9.17
CA LEU A 56 -6.68 11.23 -8.27
C LEU A 56 -7.24 11.24 -6.84
N PHE A 57 -6.93 10.18 -6.09
CA PHE A 57 -7.20 10.02 -4.66
C PHE A 57 -7.31 11.36 -3.90
N PRO A 58 -8.50 11.83 -3.51
CA PRO A 58 -8.61 12.76 -2.41
C PRO A 58 -8.66 11.91 -1.14
N PHE A 59 -7.66 12.05 -0.27
CA PHE A 59 -7.72 11.70 1.16
C PHE A 59 -8.23 10.30 1.55
N ILE A 60 -7.32 9.43 2.00
CA ILE A 60 -7.68 8.40 3.00
C ILE A 60 -7.55 9.06 4.37
N GLY A 61 -8.57 9.84 4.74
CA GLY A 61 -8.86 10.19 6.13
C GLY A 61 -10.15 9.46 6.50
N ILE A 62 -10.08 8.56 7.48
CA ILE A 62 -11.30 7.96 8.04
C ILE A 62 -11.91 9.02 8.95
N ILE A 63 -12.84 9.81 8.44
CA ILE A 63 -13.67 10.69 9.28
C ILE A 63 -14.71 9.78 9.95
N LYS A 64 -14.52 9.50 11.24
CA LYS A 64 -15.65 9.20 12.12
C LYS A 64 -16.13 10.54 12.62
N ASP A 65 -17.41 10.82 12.41
CA ASP A 65 -18.09 12.09 12.69
C ASP A 65 -18.22 12.42 14.20
N ASP A 66 -17.41 11.77 15.03
CA ASP A 66 -17.45 11.88 16.50
C ASP A 66 -16.11 11.45 17.15
N ALA A 67 -15.01 11.51 16.40
CA ALA A 67 -13.70 11.14 16.91
C ALA A 67 -12.86 12.40 17.17
N GLU A 68 -12.46 12.57 18.43
CA GLU A 68 -11.54 13.60 18.92
C GLU A 68 -10.30 13.72 18.03
N ASN A 69 -9.71 14.92 17.96
CA ASN A 69 -8.62 15.23 17.04
C ASN A 69 -7.30 14.57 17.48
N VAL A 70 -7.17 13.27 17.22
CA VAL A 70 -5.99 12.45 17.54
C VAL A 70 -4.71 13.00 16.91
N ALA A 71 -4.80 13.82 15.85
CA ALA A 71 -3.64 14.41 15.20
C ALA A 71 -2.98 15.52 16.04
N GLU A 72 -3.76 16.23 16.86
CA GLU A 72 -3.24 17.28 17.75
C GLU A 72 -2.83 16.72 19.11
N ASP A 73 -3.59 15.76 19.65
CA ASP A 73 -3.33 15.15 20.96
C ASP A 73 -2.59 13.80 20.88
N HIS A 74 -1.68 13.69 19.91
CA HIS A 74 -1.04 12.43 19.56
C HIS A 74 -0.29 11.78 20.74
N ASP A 75 0.34 12.61 21.59
CA ASP A 75 1.06 12.12 22.77
C ASP A 75 0.11 11.61 23.87
N HIS A 76 -1.05 12.25 24.08
CA HIS A 76 -2.06 11.81 25.05
C HIS A 76 -2.64 10.45 24.67
N PHE A 77 -2.95 10.23 23.38
CA PHE A 77 -3.49 8.95 22.91
C PHE A 77 -2.44 7.82 22.87
N LEU A 78 -1.14 8.16 22.77
CA LEU A 78 -0.08 7.16 22.76
C LEU A 78 0.33 6.72 24.17
N HIS A 79 0.23 7.63 25.15
CA HIS A 79 0.73 7.40 26.51
C HIS A 79 -0.36 7.22 27.57
N GLY A 80 -1.60 7.67 27.32
CA GLY A 80 -2.66 7.71 28.33
C GLY A 80 -2.33 8.68 29.48
N ASP A 81 -3.31 9.01 30.33
CA ASP A 81 -3.19 9.93 31.48
C ASP A 81 -2.30 9.39 32.64
N GLU A 82 -1.17 8.78 32.33
CA GLU A 82 -0.11 8.48 33.29
C GLU A 82 1.21 9.06 32.79
N ALA A 83 1.39 10.37 32.96
CA ALA A 83 2.60 10.98 33.51
C ALA A 83 2.66 12.48 33.21
N VAL A 84 2.17 13.32 34.13
CA VAL A 84 2.97 14.43 34.71
C VAL A 84 2.38 14.77 36.09
N ASP A 85 2.93 14.20 37.15
CA ASP A 85 2.96 14.86 38.46
C ASP A 85 4.42 15.28 38.67
N GLU A 86 4.68 16.59 38.50
CA GLU A 86 5.76 17.31 39.18
C GLU A 86 5.38 18.79 39.36
#